data_AF-A0AA46S9Q8-F1
#
_entry.id   AF-A0AA46S9Q8-F1
#
_cell.length_a   1.000
_cell.length_b   1.000
_cell.length_c   1.000
_cell.angle_alpha   90.00
_cell.angle_beta   90.00
_cell.angle_gamma   90.00
#
_symmetry.space_group_name_H-M   'P 1'
#
loop_
_entity.id
_entity.type
_entity.pdbx_description
1 polymer ?
#
loop_
_entity_poly.entity_id
_entity_poly.type
_entity_poly.pdbx_seq_one_letter_code
_entity_poly.pdbx_strand_id
1 'polypeptide(L)'
;MLRVFFIACLVVPNFAFALSPDQECQQIAEVAAAVMQQRQDGVPYSTQQRISQEFSSEETKEFYMDIVEDAYTEKQLNTDTAKEQATQAFGKSYYDRCMAPE
;
A
#
# COMPACT_ATOMS: atom_id res chain seq x y z
N MET A 1 9.59 59.25 -15.83
CA MET A 1 9.62 58.03 -16.67
C MET A 1 9.35 56.85 -15.75
N LEU A 2 8.13 56.31 -15.74
CA LEU A 2 7.77 55.20 -14.85
C LEU A 2 7.73 53.91 -15.68
N ARG A 3 8.71 53.03 -15.43
CA ARG A 3 8.79 51.70 -16.06
C ARG A 3 7.76 50.79 -15.37
N VAL A 4 6.69 50.44 -16.08
CA VAL A 4 5.73 49.43 -15.64
C VAL A 4 6.29 48.06 -16.04
N PHE A 5 6.82 47.31 -15.07
CA PHE A 5 7.12 45.90 -15.25
C PHE A 5 5.83 45.10 -15.00
N PHE A 6 5.19 44.64 -16.07
CA PHE A 6 4.13 43.64 -16.01
C PHE A 6 4.76 42.28 -15.77
N ILE A 7 4.78 41.84 -14.51
CA ILE A 7 5.09 40.45 -14.15
C ILE A 7 3.78 39.67 -14.26
N ALA A 8 3.60 38.96 -15.36
CA ALA A 8 2.51 38.00 -15.53
C ALA A 8 2.80 36.77 -14.64
N CYS A 9 2.13 36.68 -13.49
CA CYS A 9 2.09 35.46 -12.70
C CYS A 9 1.28 34.41 -13.49
N LEU A 10 2.00 33.50 -14.16
CA LEU A 10 1.46 32.23 -14.64
C LEU A 10 1.13 31.37 -13.41
N VAL A 11 -0.09 31.51 -12.91
CA VAL A 11 -0.65 30.57 -11.94
C VAL A 11 -0.97 29.30 -12.72
N VAL A 12 -0.02 28.36 -12.77
CA VAL A 12 -0.31 27.01 -13.25
C VAL A 12 -1.15 26.34 -12.18
N PRO A 13 -2.41 25.95 -12.44
CA PRO A 13 -3.18 25.19 -11.47
C PRO A 13 -2.49 23.83 -11.30
N ASN A 14 -1.97 23.57 -10.11
CA ASN A 14 -1.58 22.23 -9.71
C ASN A 14 -2.84 21.37 -9.70
N PHE A 15 -3.08 20.61 -10.77
CA PHE A 15 -4.07 19.55 -10.77
C PHE A 15 -3.51 18.39 -9.94
N ALA A 16 -3.84 18.39 -8.64
CA ALA A 16 -3.67 17.21 -7.82
C ALA A 16 -4.77 16.21 -8.21
N PHE A 17 -4.40 15.14 -8.92
CA PHE A 17 -5.30 14.04 -9.22
C PHE A 17 -5.40 13.16 -7.97
N ALA A 18 -6.53 13.23 -7.27
CA ALA A 18 -6.86 12.26 -6.24
C ALA A 18 -7.18 10.91 -6.91
N LEU A 19 -6.73 9.81 -6.30
CA LEU A 19 -7.10 8.46 -6.73
C LEU A 19 -8.61 8.27 -6.52
N SER A 20 -9.25 7.44 -7.36
CA SER A 20 -10.58 6.96 -7.03
C SER A 20 -10.50 5.96 -5.86
N PRO A 21 -11.58 5.80 -5.07
CA PRO A 21 -11.61 4.80 -3.98
C PRO A 21 -11.25 3.39 -4.46
N ASP A 22 -11.73 3.01 -5.64
CA ASP A 22 -11.39 1.72 -6.25
C ASP A 22 -9.88 1.56 -6.53
N GLN A 23 -9.23 2.60 -7.07
CA GLN A 23 -7.80 2.58 -7.33
C GLN A 23 -6.98 2.52 -6.05
N GLU A 24 -7.41 3.24 -5.00
CA GLU A 24 -6.77 3.23 -3.70
C GLU A 24 -6.88 1.85 -3.03
N CYS A 25 -8.09 1.29 -2.97
CA CYS A 25 -8.32 -0.04 -2.41
C CYS A 25 -7.60 -1.15 -3.18
N GLN A 26 -7.48 -1.01 -4.51
CA GLN A 26 -6.71 -1.94 -5.33
C GLN A 26 -5.21 -1.89 -4.99
N GLN A 27 -4.64 -0.70 -4.78
CA GLN A 27 -3.24 -0.58 -4.36
C GLN A 27 -2.99 -1.19 -2.98
N ILE A 28 -3.91 -0.97 -2.03
CA ILE A 28 -3.85 -1.59 -0.70
C ILE A 28 -3.87 -3.13 -0.82
N ALA A 29 -4.78 -3.67 -1.65
CA ALA A 29 -4.89 -5.10 -1.89
C ALA A 29 -3.62 -5.71 -2.51
N GLU A 30 -2.97 -4.99 -3.42
CA GLU A 30 -1.70 -5.39 -4.04
C GLU A 30 -0.56 -5.42 -3.03
N VAL A 31 -0.47 -4.42 -2.15
CA VAL A 31 0.53 -4.41 -1.05
C VAL A 31 0.27 -5.59 -0.11
N ALA A 32 -0.98 -5.83 0.30
CA ALA A 32 -1.34 -6.95 1.15
C ALA A 32 -1.00 -8.31 0.52
N ALA A 33 -1.32 -8.50 -0.77
CA ALA A 33 -0.94 -9.70 -1.50
C ALA A 33 0.57 -9.87 -1.57
N ALA A 34 1.33 -8.80 -1.83
CA ALA A 34 2.79 -8.87 -1.88
C ALA A 34 3.38 -9.29 -0.52
N VAL A 35 2.92 -8.71 0.59
CA VAL A 35 3.36 -9.08 1.94
C VAL A 35 3.04 -10.54 2.25
N MET A 36 1.83 -11.01 1.92
CA MET A 36 1.45 -12.41 2.10
C MET A 36 2.30 -13.35 1.23
N GLN A 37 2.60 -12.97 0.00
CA GLN A 37 3.52 -13.74 -0.84
C GLN A 37 4.90 -13.86 -0.20
N GLN A 38 5.47 -12.75 0.30
CA GLN A 38 6.75 -12.79 1.02
C GLN A 38 6.69 -13.69 2.27
N ARG A 39 5.56 -13.69 2.99
CA ARG A 39 5.33 -14.61 4.11
C ARG A 39 5.34 -16.07 3.64
N GLN A 40 4.62 -16.40 2.57
CA GLN A 40 4.57 -17.75 1.98
C GLN A 40 5.93 -18.21 1.42
N ASP A 41 6.79 -17.27 1.07
CA ASP A 41 8.15 -17.50 0.58
C ASP A 41 9.20 -17.64 1.69
N GLY A 42 8.80 -17.54 2.96
CA GLY A 42 9.73 -17.74 4.08
C GLY A 42 10.50 -16.49 4.48
N VAL A 43 10.12 -15.30 3.99
CA VAL A 43 10.77 -14.06 4.39
C VAL A 43 10.59 -13.85 5.90
N PRO A 44 11.65 -13.51 6.65
CA PRO A 44 11.52 -13.24 8.09
C PRO A 44 10.76 -11.95 8.39
N TYR A 45 10.04 -11.93 9.51
CA TYR A 45 9.31 -10.76 10.00
C TYR A 45 10.22 -9.53 10.14
N SER A 46 11.43 -9.73 10.65
CA SER A 46 12.45 -8.68 10.80
C SER A 46 12.85 -8.03 9.47
N THR A 47 12.74 -8.74 8.34
CA THR A 47 12.96 -8.14 7.03
C THR A 47 11.85 -7.16 6.67
N GLN A 48 10.59 -7.50 6.95
CA GLN A 48 9.45 -6.61 6.74
C GLN A 48 9.51 -5.39 7.68
N GLN A 49 9.89 -5.59 8.95
CA GLN A 49 10.12 -4.48 9.89
C GLN A 49 11.19 -3.51 9.41
N ARG A 50 12.22 -4.00 8.72
CA ARG A 50 13.24 -3.13 8.11
C ARG A 50 12.69 -2.39 6.89
N ILE A 51 11.90 -3.04 6.05
CA ILE A 51 11.22 -2.40 4.92
C ILE A 51 10.32 -1.27 5.42
N SER A 52 9.62 -1.45 6.54
CA SER A 52 8.74 -0.42 7.08
C SER A 52 9.48 0.86 7.52
N GLN A 53 10.78 0.77 7.84
CA GLN A 53 11.60 1.95 8.16
C GLN A 53 11.95 2.80 6.93
N GLU A 54 11.73 2.30 5.71
CA GLU A 54 11.97 3.06 4.47
C GLU A 54 10.82 4.03 4.15
N PHE A 55 9.68 3.92 4.85
CA PHE A 55 8.57 4.85 4.69
C PHE A 55 8.79 6.12 5.52
N SER A 56 8.69 7.27 4.86
CA SER A 56 8.84 8.58 5.52
C SER A 56 7.64 8.97 6.40
N SER A 57 6.47 8.37 6.15
CA SER A 57 5.24 8.64 6.91
C SER A 57 5.06 7.56 7.98
N GLU A 58 4.92 7.98 9.24
CA GLU A 58 4.65 7.05 10.35
C GLU A 58 3.30 6.35 10.14
N GLU A 59 2.29 7.04 9.63
CA GLU A 59 0.97 6.46 9.29
C GLU A 59 1.10 5.35 8.24
N THR A 60 1.88 5.58 7.17
CA THR A 60 2.11 4.56 6.14
C THR A 60 2.89 3.37 6.69
N LYS A 61 3.85 3.63 7.58
CA LYS A 61 4.63 2.59 8.25
C LYS A 61 3.75 1.75 9.17
N GLU A 62 2.91 2.37 9.99
CA GLU A 62 1.95 1.69 10.87
C GLU A 62 0.99 0.84 10.04
N PHE A 63 0.35 1.42 9.02
CA PHE A 63 -0.55 0.70 8.14
C PHE A 63 0.11 -0.51 7.44
N TYR A 64 1.34 -0.34 6.95
CA TYR A 64 2.10 -1.45 6.39
C TYR A 64 2.42 -2.52 7.44
N MET A 65 2.75 -2.12 8.66
CA MET A 65 3.00 -3.07 9.75
C MET A 65 1.74 -3.84 10.15
N ASP A 66 0.55 -3.24 10.12
CA ASP A 66 -0.71 -3.96 10.34
C ASP A 66 -0.90 -5.09 9.31
N ILE A 67 -0.60 -4.80 8.03
CA ILE A 67 -0.61 -5.82 6.96
C ILE A 67 0.38 -6.95 7.25
N VAL A 68 1.59 -6.60 7.68
CA VAL A 68 2.64 -7.58 8.02
C VAL A 68 2.22 -8.43 9.21
N GLU A 69 1.66 -7.82 10.25
CA GLU A 69 1.20 -8.54 11.44
C GLU A 69 0.09 -9.52 11.09
N ASP A 70 -0.96 -9.07 10.38
CA ASP A 70 -2.04 -9.93 9.89
C ASP A 70 -1.48 -11.12 9.07
N ALA A 71 -0.60 -10.86 8.11
CA ALA A 71 -0.01 -11.92 7.27
C ALA A 71 0.85 -12.91 8.07
N TYR A 72 1.55 -12.48 9.12
CA TYR A 72 2.44 -13.34 9.88
C TYR A 72 1.73 -14.19 10.94
N THR A 73 0.45 -13.93 11.22
CA THR A 73 -0.43 -14.87 11.93
C THR A 73 -0.78 -16.09 11.09
N GLU A 74 -0.77 -15.97 9.76
CA GLU A 74 -1.08 -17.05 8.84
C GLU A 74 0.08 -18.05 8.68
N LYS A 75 -0.26 -19.32 8.48
CA LYS A 75 0.71 -20.40 8.28
C LYS A 75 1.37 -20.33 6.89
N GLN A 76 2.64 -20.77 6.82
CA GLN A 76 3.28 -21.07 5.54
C GLN A 76 2.75 -22.37 4.98
N LEU A 77 2.44 -22.36 3.69
CA LEU A 77 1.87 -23.48 2.96
C LEU A 77 2.95 -24.17 2.11
N ASN A 78 2.77 -25.45 1.85
CA ASN A 78 3.81 -26.29 1.24
C ASN A 78 3.62 -26.54 -0.27
N THR A 79 2.57 -25.98 -0.89
CA THR A 79 2.31 -26.14 -2.32
C THR A 79 2.09 -24.80 -2.97
N ASP A 80 2.59 -24.62 -4.19
CA ASP A 80 2.49 -23.36 -4.92
C ASP A 80 1.05 -22.91 -5.11
N THR A 81 0.15 -23.84 -5.45
CA THR A 81 -1.30 -23.56 -5.57
C THR A 81 -1.90 -23.04 -4.26
N ALA A 82 -1.54 -23.64 -3.11
CA ALA A 82 -2.09 -23.20 -1.84
C ALA A 82 -1.53 -21.83 -1.43
N LYS A 83 -0.24 -21.59 -1.69
CA LYS A 83 0.39 -20.27 -1.50
C LYS A 83 -0.30 -19.20 -2.34
N GLU A 84 -0.50 -19.45 -3.62
CA GLU A 84 -1.16 -18.52 -4.55
C GLU A 84 -2.59 -18.21 -4.10
N GLN A 85 -3.36 -19.23 -3.73
CA GLN A 85 -4.73 -19.05 -3.21
C GLN A 85 -4.74 -18.21 -1.93
N ALA A 86 -3.81 -18.46 -1.01
CA ALA A 86 -3.71 -17.69 0.23
C ALA A 86 -3.30 -16.23 -0.02
N THR A 87 -2.36 -15.99 -0.93
CA THR A 87 -1.96 -14.64 -1.39
C THR A 87 -3.14 -13.88 -1.99
N GLN A 88 -3.89 -14.50 -2.92
CA GLN A 88 -5.05 -13.88 -3.56
C GLN A 88 -6.18 -13.60 -2.55
N ALA A 89 -6.48 -14.55 -1.67
CA ALA A 89 -7.51 -14.39 -0.66
C ALA A 89 -7.15 -13.27 0.34
N PHE A 90 -5.88 -13.20 0.75
CA PHE A 90 -5.41 -12.17 1.66
C PHE A 90 -5.51 -10.77 1.05
N GLY A 91 -5.01 -10.57 -0.19
CA GLY A 91 -5.17 -9.31 -0.91
C GLY A 91 -6.63 -8.91 -1.09
N LYS A 92 -7.48 -9.86 -1.50
CA LYS A 92 -8.94 -9.63 -1.64
C LYS A 92 -9.56 -9.19 -0.31
N SER A 93 -9.18 -9.77 0.82
CA SER A 93 -9.72 -9.39 2.12
C SER A 93 -9.47 -7.92 2.48
N TYR A 94 -8.34 -7.36 2.04
CA TYR A 94 -8.00 -5.96 2.24
C TYR A 94 -8.75 -5.03 1.28
N TYR A 95 -8.92 -5.45 0.02
CA TYR A 95 -9.81 -4.75 -0.92
C TYR A 95 -11.24 -4.65 -0.35
N ASP A 96 -11.79 -5.79 0.11
CA ASP A 96 -13.14 -5.86 0.65
C ASP A 96 -13.29 -4.98 1.92
N ARG A 97 -12.27 -4.96 2.80
CA ARG A 97 -12.24 -4.10 4.00
C ARG A 97 -12.21 -2.61 3.62
N CYS A 98 -11.40 -2.24 2.64
CA CYS A 98 -11.25 -0.86 2.18
C CYS A 98 -12.53 -0.33 1.51
N MET A 99 -13.24 -1.19 0.77
CA MET A 99 -14.50 -0.84 0.11
C MET A 99 -15.72 -0.92 1.03
N ALA A 100 -15.57 -1.39 2.26
CA ALA A 100 -16.69 -1.54 3.18
C ALA A 100 -17.21 -0.16 3.62
N PRO A 101 -18.54 0.04 3.70
CA PRO A 101 -19.10 1.26 4.28
C PRO A 101 -18.80 1.31 5.79
N GLU A 102 -18.46 2.50 6.29
CA GLU A 102 -18.26 2.77 7.73
C GLU A 102 -19.53 2.53 8.57
#